data_AF-A0A0F9LML8-F1
#
_entry.id   AF-A0A0F9LML8-F1
#
_cell.length_a   1.000
_cell.length_b   1.000
_cell.length_c   1.000
_cell.angle_alpha   90.00
_cell.angle_beta   90.00
_cell.angle_gamma   90.00
#
_symmetry.space_group_name_H-M   'P 1'
#
loop_
_entity.id
_entity.type
_entity.pdbx_description
1 polymer ?
#
loop_
_entity_poly.entity_id
_entity_poly.type
_entity_poly.pdbx_seq_one_letter_code
_entity_poly.pdbx_strand_id
1 'polypeptide(L)'
;SVKCLTYELISKGAHLKNINAIIIGGSRIFDNMVFEIGRDNVKTVKKHLTKFNIKIVKEETGGSKGRTVIYEPFNNNLVLVKFTSEKDYCKL
;
A
#
# COMPACT_ATOMS: atom_id res chain seq x y z
N SER A 1 -10.16 -5.12 -1.91
CA SER A 1 -10.03 -4.74 -0.49
C SER A 1 -9.21 -5.80 0.24
N VAL A 2 -8.65 -5.48 1.42
CA VAL A 2 -7.78 -6.40 2.20
C VAL A 2 -8.42 -7.79 2.34
N LYS A 3 -9.67 -7.84 2.81
CA LYS A 3 -10.42 -9.09 3.01
C LYS A 3 -10.45 -9.98 1.75
N CYS A 4 -10.88 -9.43 0.62
CA CYS A 4 -11.04 -10.20 -0.62
C CYS A 4 -9.70 -10.75 -1.12
N LEU A 5 -8.67 -9.89 -1.15
CA LEU A 5 -7.35 -10.29 -1.63
C LEU A 5 -6.71 -11.34 -0.72
N THR A 6 -6.85 -11.20 0.61
CA THR A 6 -6.35 -12.21 1.55
C THR A 6 -6.98 -13.58 1.29
N TYR A 7 -8.30 -13.64 1.08
CA TYR A 7 -8.96 -14.92 0.76
C TYR A 7 -8.54 -15.48 -0.60
N GLU A 8 -8.37 -14.63 -1.61
CA GLU A 8 -7.91 -15.09 -2.93
C GLU A 8 -6.48 -15.64 -2.88
N LEU A 9 -5.59 -15.00 -2.13
CA LEU A 9 -4.22 -15.50 -1.94
C LEU A 9 -4.24 -16.86 -1.24
N ILE A 10 -5.05 -17.01 -0.19
CA ILE A 10 -5.19 -18.27 0.54
C ILE A 10 -5.78 -19.36 -0.35
N SER A 11 -6.81 -19.06 -1.15
CA SER A 11 -7.40 -20.04 -2.07
C SER A 11 -6.45 -20.50 -3.17
N LYS A 12 -5.48 -19.65 -3.53
CA LYS A 12 -4.37 -19.96 -4.45
C LYS A 12 -3.18 -20.67 -3.77
N GLY A 13 -3.31 -21.05 -2.50
CA GLY A 13 -2.31 -21.83 -1.76
C GLY A 13 -1.36 -21.01 -0.88
N ALA A 14 -1.56 -19.70 -0.73
CA ALA A 14 -0.75 -18.90 0.18
C ALA A 14 -1.08 -19.22 1.65
N HIS A 15 -0.06 -19.35 2.49
CA HIS A 15 -0.25 -19.42 3.93
C HIS A 15 -0.35 -18.01 4.52
N LEU A 16 -1.39 -17.74 5.32
CA LEU A 16 -1.63 -16.43 5.93
C LEU A 16 -0.39 -15.87 6.66
N LYS A 17 0.35 -16.72 7.38
CA LYS A 17 1.59 -16.37 8.09
C LYS A 17 2.73 -15.85 7.20
N ASN A 18 2.69 -16.16 5.90
CA ASN A 18 3.67 -15.72 4.92
C ASN A 18 3.22 -14.46 4.16
N ILE A 19 1.99 -14.00 4.38
CA ILE A 19 1.46 -12.78 3.75
C ILE A 19 1.95 -11.57 4.54
N ASN A 20 2.64 -10.68 3.85
CA ASN A 20 3.09 -9.39 4.36
C ASN A 20 2.42 -8.26 3.56
N ALA A 21 2.35 -7.07 4.16
CA ALA A 21 1.79 -5.89 3.53
C ALA A 21 2.78 -4.74 3.47
N ILE A 22 2.76 -4.02 2.34
CA ILE A 22 3.39 -2.72 2.16
C ILE A 22 2.27 -1.73 1.86
N ILE A 23 2.25 -0.59 2.54
CA ILE A 23 1.24 0.46 2.30
C ILE A 23 1.94 1.64 1.64
N ILE A 24 1.49 2.03 0.45
CA ILE A 24 2.02 3.19 -0.28
C ILE A 24 0.85 4.06 -0.72
N GLY A 25 0.90 5.37 -0.44
CA GLY A 25 -0.10 6.33 -0.92
C GLY A 25 -0.66 7.23 0.19
N GLY A 26 -1.96 7.53 0.12
CA GLY A 26 -2.59 8.39 1.12
C GLY A 26 -2.10 9.84 1.12
N SER A 27 -1.66 10.36 -0.03
CA SER A 27 -1.33 11.78 -0.16
C SER A 27 -2.55 12.69 -0.10
N ARG A 28 -2.30 13.94 0.28
CA ARG A 28 -3.22 15.07 0.19
C ARG A 28 -2.78 15.94 -0.99
N ILE A 29 -3.23 15.59 -2.20
CA ILE A 29 -2.84 16.28 -3.44
C ILE A 29 -3.61 17.60 -3.60
N PHE A 30 -4.84 17.66 -3.08
CA PHE A 30 -5.70 18.85 -3.14
C PHE A 30 -5.85 19.45 -1.74
N ASP A 31 -5.37 20.67 -1.54
CA ASP A 31 -5.42 21.32 -0.22
C ASP A 31 -6.81 21.83 0.15
N ASN A 32 -7.68 22.05 -0.83
CA ASN A 32 -9.01 22.64 -0.63
C ASN A 32 -10.08 21.62 -0.21
N MET A 33 -9.73 20.35 -0.01
CA MET A 33 -10.66 19.36 0.55
C MET A 33 -10.55 19.35 2.07
N VAL A 34 -11.67 19.63 2.75
CA VAL A 34 -11.83 19.47 4.21
C VAL A 34 -11.61 18.01 4.65
N PHE A 35 -11.78 17.07 3.73
CA PHE A 35 -11.70 15.63 3.98
C PHE A 35 -10.30 15.06 3.69
N GLU A 36 -9.68 14.42 4.69
CA GLU A 36 -8.40 13.71 4.56
C GLU A 36 -8.61 12.25 4.08
N ILE A 37 -9.26 12.07 2.93
CA ILE A 37 -9.64 10.74 2.38
C ILE A 37 -8.43 9.79 2.32
N GLY A 38 -7.26 10.31 1.91
CA GLY A 38 -6.02 9.55 1.86
C GLY A 38 -5.61 8.98 3.22
N ARG A 39 -5.73 9.78 4.29
CA ARG A 39 -5.41 9.37 5.66
C ARG A 39 -6.41 8.36 6.20
N ASP A 40 -7.69 8.54 5.89
CA ASP A 40 -8.75 7.64 6.33
C ASP A 40 -8.67 6.28 5.62
N ASN A 41 -8.28 6.27 4.34
CA ASN A 41 -7.96 5.04 3.62
C ASN A 41 -6.80 4.28 4.29
N VAL A 42 -5.72 4.98 4.64
CA VAL A 42 -4.57 4.37 5.35
C VAL A 42 -5.01 3.79 6.70
N LYS A 43 -5.77 4.55 7.51
CA LYS A 43 -6.31 4.05 8.79
C LYS A 43 -7.18 2.80 8.60
N THR A 44 -8.05 2.82 7.60
CA THR A 44 -8.97 1.71 7.31
C THR A 44 -8.21 0.46 6.88
N VAL A 45 -7.24 0.60 5.98
CA VAL A 45 -6.39 -0.51 5.53
C VAL A 45 -5.60 -1.10 6.70
N LYS A 46 -4.97 -0.27 7.54
CA LYS A 46 -4.26 -0.72 8.74
C LYS A 46 -5.17 -1.53 9.66
N LYS A 47 -6.36 -1.00 9.98
CA LYS A 47 -7.35 -1.69 10.82
C LYS A 47 -7.70 -3.07 10.26
N HIS A 48 -7.88 -3.19 8.94
CA HIS A 48 -8.16 -4.48 8.32
C HIS A 48 -6.96 -5.42 8.33
N LEU A 49 -5.76 -4.96 8.00
CA LEU A 49 -4.54 -5.78 8.04
C LEU A 49 -4.29 -6.36 9.44
N THR A 50 -4.45 -5.54 10.49
CA THR A 50 -4.37 -5.99 11.89
C THR A 50 -5.40 -7.06 12.21
N LYS A 51 -6.66 -6.90 11.75
CA LYS A 51 -7.71 -7.91 11.96
C LYS A 51 -7.38 -9.27 11.32
N PHE A 52 -6.66 -9.28 10.20
CA PHE A 52 -6.21 -10.51 9.53
C PHE A 52 -4.84 -10.99 10.02
N ASN A 53 -4.26 -10.34 11.02
CA ASN A 53 -2.92 -10.62 11.54
C ASN A 53 -1.82 -10.56 10.45
N ILE A 54 -1.98 -9.67 9.47
CA ILE A 54 -1.00 -9.45 8.38
C ILE A 54 -0.03 -8.37 8.82
N LYS A 55 1.26 -8.70 8.82
CA LYS A 55 2.33 -7.78 9.21
C LYS A 55 2.54 -6.71 8.13
N ILE A 56 2.56 -5.45 8.56
CA ILE A 56 3.00 -4.33 7.71
C ILE A 56 4.53 -4.28 7.79
N VAL A 57 5.21 -4.56 6.69
CA VAL A 57 6.70 -4.57 6.63
C VAL A 57 7.27 -3.23 6.22
N LYS A 58 6.49 -2.41 5.50
CA LYS A 58 6.87 -1.05 5.11
C LYS A 58 5.64 -0.16 4.90
N GLU A 59 5.79 1.12 5.21
CA GLU A 59 4.77 2.13 5.02
C GLU A 59 5.36 3.41 4.44
N GLU A 60 4.84 3.85 3.29
CA GLU A 60 5.20 5.08 2.59
C GLU A 60 3.91 5.88 2.32
N THR A 61 3.40 6.52 3.38
CA THR A 61 2.08 7.19 3.38
C THR A 61 2.18 8.71 3.57
N GLY A 62 1.12 9.42 3.23
CA GLY A 62 1.05 10.88 3.41
C GLY A 62 1.70 11.67 2.26
N GLY A 63 2.14 12.89 2.52
CA GLY A 63 2.73 13.80 1.52
C GLY A 63 1.71 14.54 0.66
N SER A 64 2.18 15.56 -0.08
CA SER A 64 1.35 16.44 -0.92
C SER A 64 1.41 16.13 -2.42
N LYS A 65 2.15 15.09 -2.81
CA LYS A 65 2.38 14.71 -4.21
C LYS A 65 1.73 13.38 -4.56
N GLY A 66 1.27 13.28 -5.81
CA GLY A 66 0.92 12.01 -6.43
C GLY A 66 2.14 11.11 -6.58
N ARG A 67 1.90 9.79 -6.67
CA ARG A 67 2.95 8.80 -6.95
C ARG A 67 2.44 7.65 -7.79
N THR A 68 3.32 7.11 -8.61
CA THR A 68 3.13 5.85 -9.35
C THR A 68 3.86 4.74 -8.60
N VAL A 69 3.20 3.60 -8.44
CA VAL A 69 3.76 2.41 -7.80
C VAL A 69 3.79 1.28 -8.82
N ILE A 70 4.94 0.63 -8.96
CA ILE A 70 5.11 -0.62 -9.71
C ILE A 70 5.43 -1.72 -8.71
N TYR A 71 4.74 -2.85 -8.81
CA TYR A 71 4.97 -4.03 -7.99
C TYR A 71 5.26 -5.23 -8.88
N GLU A 72 6.44 -5.83 -8.71
CA GLU A 72 6.91 -7.00 -9.46
C GLU A 72 7.03 -8.21 -8.52
N PRO A 73 5.97 -9.02 -8.36
CA PRO A 73 5.98 -10.15 -7.43
C PRO A 73 7.02 -11.24 -7.82
N PHE A 74 7.29 -11.38 -9.13
CA PHE A 74 8.24 -12.38 -9.64
C PHE A 74 9.70 -11.92 -9.62
N ASN A 75 9.95 -10.63 -9.35
CA ASN A 75 11.29 -10.06 -9.25
C ASN A 75 11.62 -9.74 -7.79
N ASN A 76 11.69 -10.78 -6.95
CA ASN A 76 11.99 -10.65 -5.52
C ASN A 76 11.09 -9.64 -4.78
N ASN A 77 9.80 -9.60 -5.13
CA ASN A 77 8.82 -8.65 -4.61
C ASN A 77 9.26 -7.18 -4.75
N LEU A 78 9.92 -6.82 -5.86
CA LEU A 78 10.41 -5.46 -6.09
C LEU A 78 9.24 -4.47 -6.10
N VAL A 79 9.43 -3.36 -5.38
CA VAL A 79 8.51 -2.23 -5.37
C VAL A 79 9.26 -0.99 -5.82
N LEU A 80 8.75 -0.33 -6.84
CA LEU A 80 9.28 0.93 -7.36
C LEU A 80 8.25 2.04 -7.17
N VAL A 81 8.69 3.19 -6.67
CA VAL A 81 7.84 4.37 -6.46
C VAL A 81 8.44 5.56 -7.18
N LYS A 82 7.62 6.29 -7.93
CA LYS A 82 7.99 7.56 -8.56
C LYS A 82 7.00 8.64 -8.16
N PHE A 83 7.49 9.75 -7.63
CA PHE A 83 6.66 10.92 -7.36
C PHE A 83 6.42 11.72 -8.63
N THR A 84 5.26 12.39 -8.74
CA THR A 84 4.91 13.18 -9.94
C THR A 84 5.92 14.29 -10.25
N SER A 85 6.67 14.78 -9.27
CA SER A 85 7.71 15.80 -9.46
C SER A 85 9.07 15.25 -9.89
N GLU A 86 9.23 13.93 -9.94
CA GLU A 86 10.52 13.27 -10.14
C GLU A 86 10.55 12.49 -11.46
N LYS A 87 11.74 12.38 -12.06
CA LYS A 87 11.94 11.64 -13.31
C LYS A 87 12.13 10.15 -13.07
N ASP A 88 12.83 9.80 -12.00
CA ASP A 88 13.30 8.45 -11.73
C ASP A 88 12.43 7.71 -10.71
N TYR A 89 12.45 6.38 -10.77
CA TYR A 89 11.85 5.53 -9.76
C TYR A 89 12.84 5.26 -8.63
N CYS A 90 12.38 5.34 -7.39
CA CYS A 90 13.10 4.88 -6.22
C CYS A 90 12.65 3.47 -5.84
N LYS A 91 13.61 2.61 -5.50
CA LYS A 91 13.32 1.30 -4.93
C LYS A 91 12.86 1.45 -3.49
N LEU A 92 11.72 0.84 -3.18
CA LEU A 92 11.20 0.74 -1.83
C LEU A 92 11.74 -0.52 -1.14
#